data_AF-A0ABD0RTX4-F1
#
_entry.id   AF-A0ABD0RTX4-F1
#
_cell.length_a   1.000
_cell.length_b   1.000
_cell.length_c   1.000
_cell.angle_alpha   90.00
_cell.angle_beta   90.00
_cell.angle_gamma   90.00
#
_symmetry.space_group_name_H-M   'P 1'
#
loop_
_entity.id
_entity.type
_entity.pdbx_description
1 polymer ?
#
loop_
_entity_poly.entity_id
_entity_poly.type
_entity_poly.pdbx_seq_one_letter_code
_entity_poly.pdbx_strand_id
1 'polypeptide(L)' 'IAEGMAYIEKKNYIHRDLRAANVLVSDSLLCKIADFGLARVIEDDQYTARE' A
#
# COMPACT_ATOMS: atom_id res chain seq x y z
N ILE A 1 9.63 4.10 -2.86
CA ILE A 1 8.32 4.16 -2.16
C ILE A 1 7.23 4.72 -3.04
N ALA A 2 7.35 5.97 -3.55
CA ALA A 2 6.35 6.58 -4.41
C ALA A 2 5.93 5.70 -5.61
N GLU A 3 6.89 5.05 -6.28
CA GLU A 3 6.60 4.11 -7.37
C GLU A 3 5.69 2.94 -6.95
N GLY A 4 5.93 2.36 -5.76
CA GLY A 4 5.08 1.30 -5.22
C GLY A 4 3.69 1.81 -4.84
N MET A 5 3.58 3.04 -4.31
CA MET A 5 2.29 3.67 -4.02
C MET A 5 1.50 3.97 -5.30
N ALA A 6 2.17 4.45 -6.35
CA ALA A 6 1.55 4.64 -7.66
C ALA A 6 1.12 3.32 -8.31
N TYR A 7 1.85 2.22 -8.07
CA TYR A 7 1.45 0.90 -8.53
C TYR A 7 0.15 0.43 -7.87
N ILE A 8 0.03 0.55 -6.54
CA ILE A 8 -1.18 0.10 -5.84
C ILE A 8 -2.38 1.01 -6.16
N GLU A 9 -2.16 2.32 -6.35
CA GLU A 9 -3.19 3.25 -6.82
C GLU A 9 -3.75 2.82 -8.18
N LYS A 10 -2.88 2.48 -9.15
CA LYS A 10 -3.30 1.94 -10.46
C LYS A 10 -4.06 0.60 -10.36
N LYS A 11 -3.98 -0.08 -9.22
CA LYS A 11 -4.74 -1.30 -8.92
C LYS A 11 -6.02 -1.02 -8.14
N ASN A 12 -6.39 0.26 -7.96
CA ASN A 12 -7.51 0.70 -7.11
C ASN A 12 -7.37 0.22 -5.66
N TYR A 13 -6.14 0.16 -5.14
CA TYR A 13 -5.85 -0.15 -3.75
C TYR A 13 -5.33 1.08 -3.00
N ILE A 14 -5.79 1.25 -1.76
CA ILE A 14 -5.26 2.24 -0.83
C ILE A 14 -4.64 1.51 0.35
N HIS A 15 -3.38 1.84 0.68
CA HIS A 15 -2.63 1.18 1.76
C HIS A 15 -3.18 1.48 3.17
N ARG A 16 -3.65 2.72 3.39
CA ARG A 16 -4.20 3.26 4.65
C ARG A 16 -3.28 3.30 5.89
N ASP A 17 -2.16 2.58 5.89
CA ASP A 17 -1.12 2.67 6.95
C ASP A 17 0.29 2.83 6.38
N LEU A 18 0.50 3.83 5.50
CA LEU A 18 1.84 4.11 4.98
C LEU A 18 2.64 4.91 6.02
N ARG A 19 3.61 4.24 6.66
CA ARG A 19 4.54 4.82 7.62
C ARG A 19 5.90 4.12 7.52
N ALA A 20 6.95 4.74 8.08
CA ALA A 20 8.31 4.19 8.01
C ALA A 20 8.42 2.76 8.55
N ALA A 21 7.65 2.42 9.60
CA ALA A 21 7.62 1.07 10.16
C ALA A 21 7.09 -0.01 9.19
N ASN A 22 6.33 0.40 8.17
CA ASN A 22 5.75 -0.48 7.15
C ASN A 22 6.55 -0.41 5.83
N VAL A 23 7.78 0.08 5.89
CA VAL A 23 8.74 0.05 4.78
C VAL A 23 9.87 -0.90 5.15
N LEU A 24 10.00 -1.97 4.39
CA LEU A 24 11.11 -2.91 4.53
C LEU A 24 12.28 -2.45 3.66
N VAL A 25 13.50 -2.54 4.20
CA VAL A 25 14.74 -2.17 3.50
C VAL A 25 15.64 -3.40 3.46
N SER A 26 16.13 -3.75 2.28
CA SER A 26 17.14 -4.82 2.11
C SER A 26 18.57 -4.28 2.20
N ASP A 27 19.55 -5.18 2.29
CA ASP A 27 20.98 -4.84 2.30
C ASP A 27 21.45 -4.09 1.03
N SER A 28 20.73 -4.26 -0.07
CA SER A 28 20.95 -3.54 -1.34
C SER A 28 20.26 -2.17 -1.40
N LEU A 29 19.77 -1.65 -0.28
CA LEU A 29 19.00 -0.40 -0.17
C LEU A 29 17.69 -0.40 -0.99
N LEU A 30 17.19 -1.58 -1.37
CA LEU A 30 15.90 -1.70 -2.01
C LEU A 30 14.80 -1.58 -0.96
N CYS A 31 13.88 -0.64 -1.17
CA CYS A 31 12.75 -0.42 -0.27
C CYS A 31 11.47 -1.05 -0.84
N LYS A 32 10.75 -1.81 -0.02
CA LYS A 32 9.44 -2.40 -0.36
C LYS A 32 8.39 -1.96 0.66
N ILE A 33 7.18 -1.70 0.17
CA ILE A 33 6.01 -1.39 1.01
C ILE A 33 5.49 -2.72 1.58
N ALA A 34 5.16 -2.75 2.87
CA ALA A 34 4.67 -3.92 3.58
C ALA A 34 3.47 -3.56 4.48
N ASP A 35 2.87 -4.59 5.08
CA ASP A 35 1.69 -4.50 5.95
C ASP A 35 0.44 -3.91 5.29
N PHE A 36 -0.22 -4.76 4.50
CA PHE A 36 -1.48 -4.45 3.82
C PHE A 36 -2.71 -4.81 4.68
N GLY A 37 -2.57 -5.03 6.00
CA GLY A 37 -3.68 -5.46 6.85
C GLY A 37 -4.86 -4.47 6.88
N LEU A 38 -4.56 -3.18 6.70
CA LEU A 38 -5.55 -2.11 6.60
C LEU A 38 -5.86 -1.69 5.16
N ALA A 39 -5.22 -2.31 4.17
CA ALA A 39 -5.42 -1.96 2.77
C ALA A 39 -6.84 -2.28 2.30
N ARG A 40 -7.36 -1.49 1.37
CA ARG A 40 -8.72 -1.63 0.83
C ARG A 40 -8.75 -1.41 -0.68
N VAL A 41 -9.64 -2.14 -1.35
CA VAL A 41 -10.01 -1.90 -2.75
C VAL A 41 -11.01 -0.74 -2.78
N ILE A 42 -10.87 0.12 -3.76
CA ILE A 42 -11.87 1.13 -4.11
C ILE A 42 -12.78 0.49 -5.18
N GLU A 43 -14.04 0.27 -4.83
CA GLU A 43 -15.10 -0.10 -5.79
C GLU A 43 -16.08 1.09 -5.85
N ASP A 44 -16.30 1.65 -7.04
CA ASP A 44 -17.27 2.74 -7.29
C ASP A 44 -17.09 4.01 -6.44
N ASP A 45 -15.84 4.50 -6.28
CA ASP A 45 -15.47 5.63 -5.42
C ASP A 45 -15.89 5.47 -3.93
N GLN A 46 -16.31 4.26 -3.54
CA GLN A 46 -16.67 3.92 -2.18
C GLN A 46 -15.65 2.95 -1.58
N TYR A 47 -15.27 3.22 -0.34
CA TYR A 47 -14.34 2.40 0.42
C TYR A 47 -15.08 1.16 0.94
N THR A 48 -15.04 0.05 0.19
CA THR A 48 -15.56 -1.23 0.69
C THR A 48 -14.53 -1.87 1.61
N ALA A 49 -14.77 -1.78 2.92
CA ALA A 49 -14.11 -2.64 3.88
C ALA A 49 -14.69 -4.05 3.78
N ARG A 50 -14.00 -4.95 3.06
CA ARG A 50 -14.28 -6.38 3.18
C ARG A 50 -13.72 -6.85 4.52
N GLU A 51 -14.61 -7.26 5.42
CA GLU A 51 -14.31 -7.95 6.69
C GLU A 51 -13.84 -9.38 6.44
#